data_AF-A0A6P3XHZ2-F1
#
_entry.id   AF-A0A6P3XHZ2-F1
#
_cell.length_a   1.000
_cell.length_b   1.000
_cell.length_c   1.000
_cell.angle_alpha   90.00
_cell.angle_beta   90.00
_cell.angle_gamma   90.00
#
_symmetry.space_group_name_H-M   'P 1'
#
loop_
_entity.id
_entity.type
_entity.pdbx_description
1 polymer ?
#
loop_
_entity_poly.entity_id
_entity_poly.type
_entity_poly.pdbx_seq_one_letter_code
_entity_poly.pdbx_strand_id
1 'polypeptide(L)'
;MTLENPFFVVKDEVCKALNKNRGLYGRWNELQDVAVASPNTPVSGGISAAAAPISRDELDWTTTELRKALRSIEWDLDDLEDTICIVEKNPTKFKIDNKELTVQRSFIEQAREEVKIMKDKLNLSRGRDRDSTARQPLLDNSPARMPTNHGTTKYSKLENEIDSPNRQFLNDTMHQQNTMIRQQDEQLDMIGETVGTLKTVSRQINSELDEQAVMLDEFGNELEATDSKLDATMKKMAKVLHMSNGNYNNYIPAPTTASSSVSDLVTDKPSSFSSLSTTITNCFLCSSD
;
A
#
# COMPACT_ATOMS: atom_id res chain seq x y z
N MET A 1 -39.22 19.53 -8.70
CA MET A 1 -38.14 18.53 -8.68
C MET A 1 -38.41 17.64 -7.49
N THR A 2 -38.74 16.36 -7.72
CA THR A 2 -38.84 15.38 -6.63
C THR A 2 -37.42 15.17 -6.11
N LEU A 3 -37.14 15.52 -4.85
CA LEU A 3 -35.86 15.20 -4.23
C LEU A 3 -35.67 13.68 -4.33
N GLU A 4 -34.74 13.25 -5.16
CA GLU A 4 -34.38 11.85 -5.28
C GLU A 4 -33.73 11.43 -3.96
N ASN A 5 -34.18 10.30 -3.41
CA ASN A 5 -33.68 9.84 -2.12
C ASN A 5 -32.18 9.53 -2.26
N PRO A 6 -31.30 10.13 -1.43
CA PRO A 6 -29.85 9.95 -1.52
C PRO A 6 -29.41 8.49 -1.56
N PHE A 7 -30.14 7.61 -0.85
CA PHE A 7 -29.88 6.17 -0.86
C PHE A 7 -29.96 5.58 -2.28
N PHE A 8 -30.96 5.97 -3.08
CA PHE A 8 -31.13 5.41 -4.43
C PHE A 8 -30.08 5.90 -5.42
N VAL A 9 -29.55 7.11 -5.23
CA VAL A 9 -28.46 7.65 -6.05
C VAL A 9 -27.19 6.82 -5.82
N VAL A 10 -26.78 6.67 -4.57
CA VAL A 10 -25.58 5.89 -4.22
C VAL A 10 -25.77 4.41 -4.59
N LYS A 11 -26.97 3.85 -4.38
CA LYS A 11 -27.30 2.49 -4.84
C LYS A 11 -27.10 2.32 -6.37
N ASP A 12 -27.51 3.29 -7.18
CA ASP A 12 -27.34 3.24 -8.63
C ASP A 12 -25.86 3.36 -9.02
N GLU A 13 -25.10 4.21 -8.33
CA GLU A 13 -23.64 4.32 -8.48
C GLU A 13 -22.93 3.01 -8.13
N VAL A 14 -23.27 2.38 -7.00
CA VAL A 14 -22.76 1.07 -6.60
C VAL A 14 -23.11 0.01 -7.64
N CYS A 15 -24.34 -0.02 -8.16
CA CYS A 15 -24.73 -0.94 -9.23
C CYS A 15 -23.89 -0.77 -10.50
N LYS A 16 -23.67 0.48 -10.92
CA LYS A 16 -22.83 0.82 -12.08
C LYS A 16 -21.38 0.40 -11.85
N ALA A 17 -20.84 0.68 -10.67
CA ALA A 17 -19.48 0.32 -10.28
C ALA A 17 -19.30 -1.20 -10.26
N LEU A 18 -20.24 -1.95 -9.65
CA LEU A 18 -20.22 -3.42 -9.65
C LEU A 18 -20.28 -3.98 -11.07
N ASN A 19 -21.15 -3.47 -11.93
CA ASN A 19 -21.24 -3.94 -13.31
C ASN A 19 -19.95 -3.70 -14.11
N LYS A 20 -19.32 -2.53 -13.93
CA LYS A 20 -18.00 -2.24 -14.50
C LYS A 20 -16.95 -3.23 -13.99
N ASN A 21 -16.95 -3.49 -12.67
CA ASN A 21 -15.99 -4.40 -12.05
C ASN A 21 -16.20 -5.86 -12.44
N ARG A 22 -17.43 -6.31 -12.70
CA ARG A 22 -17.70 -7.64 -13.28
C ARG A 22 -17.01 -7.81 -14.64
N GLY A 23 -17.08 -6.79 -15.50
CA GLY A 23 -16.39 -6.79 -16.79
C GLY A 23 -14.87 -6.84 -16.63
N LEU A 24 -14.33 -6.01 -15.73
CA LEU A 24 -12.90 -5.98 -15.43
C LEU A 24 -12.41 -7.31 -14.83
N TYR A 25 -13.18 -7.89 -13.93
CA TYR A 25 -12.91 -9.19 -13.31
C TYR A 25 -13.00 -10.34 -14.30
N GLY A 26 -13.92 -10.29 -15.26
CA GLY A 26 -13.98 -11.25 -16.38
C GLY A 26 -12.67 -11.25 -17.17
N ARG A 27 -12.22 -10.08 -17.62
CA ARG A 27 -10.94 -9.91 -18.31
C ARG A 27 -9.75 -10.35 -17.46
N TRP A 28 -9.77 -10.04 -16.17
CA TRP A 28 -8.74 -10.50 -15.23
C TRP A 28 -8.67 -12.03 -15.14
N ASN A 29 -9.81 -12.73 -15.09
CA ASN A 29 -9.82 -14.20 -15.11
C ASN A 29 -9.25 -14.76 -16.43
N GLU A 30 -9.58 -14.17 -17.57
CA GLU A 30 -9.03 -14.58 -18.87
C GLU A 30 -7.50 -14.42 -18.91
N LEU A 31 -6.98 -13.28 -18.44
CA LEU A 31 -5.54 -13.03 -18.35
C LEU A 31 -4.85 -14.03 -17.39
N GLN A 32 -5.53 -14.36 -16.29
CA GLN A 32 -5.05 -15.35 -15.33
C GLN A 32 -4.96 -16.76 -15.94
N ASP A 33 -5.98 -17.18 -16.68
CA ASP A 33 -6.01 -18.49 -17.35
C ASP A 33 -4.92 -18.58 -18.43
N VAL A 34 -4.69 -17.50 -19.19
CA VAL A 34 -3.59 -17.42 -20.18
C VAL A 34 -2.22 -17.50 -19.50
N ALA A 35 -2.04 -16.84 -18.34
CA ALA A 35 -0.80 -16.92 -17.56
C ALA A 35 -0.54 -18.33 -17.01
N VAL A 36 -1.60 -19.04 -16.57
CA VAL A 36 -1.49 -20.42 -16.04
C VAL A 36 -1.35 -21.46 -17.15
N ALA A 37 -1.97 -21.26 -18.32
CA ALA A 37 -1.90 -22.18 -19.45
C ALA A 37 -0.56 -22.14 -20.21
N SER A 38 0.28 -21.13 -19.98
CA SER A 38 1.63 -21.03 -20.56
C SER A 38 2.75 -21.02 -19.51
N PRO A 39 3.00 -22.13 -18.76
CA PRO A 39 4.08 -22.17 -17.78
C PRO A 39 5.48 -22.33 -18.41
N ASN A 40 5.55 -22.75 -19.68
CA ASN A 40 6.78 -23.19 -20.33
C ASN A 40 7.03 -22.47 -21.66
N THR A 41 7.59 -21.25 -21.61
CA THR A 41 8.53 -20.84 -22.65
C THR A 41 9.86 -20.53 -21.98
N PRO A 42 10.89 -21.39 -22.14
CA PRO A 42 12.21 -21.05 -21.65
C PRO A 42 12.69 -19.81 -22.40
N VAL A 43 13.11 -18.80 -21.66
CA VAL A 43 13.93 -17.68 -22.18
C VAL A 43 15.27 -18.27 -22.61
N SER A 44 15.29 -18.88 -23.78
CA SER A 44 16.51 -19.24 -24.49
C SER A 44 16.30 -18.98 -25.96
N GLY A 45 16.76 -17.80 -26.38
CA GLY A 45 17.05 -17.41 -27.76
C GLY A 45 16.03 -17.76 -28.83
N GLY A 46 15.10 -16.86 -29.15
CA GLY A 46 14.28 -17.00 -30.36
C GLY A 46 13.21 -15.91 -30.48
N ILE A 47 13.07 -15.37 -31.69
CA ILE A 47 12.38 -14.10 -32.02
C ILE A 47 10.83 -14.27 -32.06
N SER A 48 10.22 -14.85 -31.03
CA SER A 48 8.77 -15.06 -30.99
C SER A 48 8.17 -14.92 -29.58
N ALA A 49 8.51 -13.84 -28.86
CA ALA A 49 8.02 -13.55 -27.51
C ALA A 49 7.41 -12.15 -27.35
N ALA A 50 6.86 -11.56 -28.44
CA ALA A 50 6.32 -10.20 -28.38
C ALA A 50 4.97 -10.08 -27.63
N ALA A 51 4.27 -11.19 -27.34
CA ALA A 51 2.95 -11.19 -26.71
C ALA A 51 2.96 -11.44 -25.19
N ALA A 52 4.04 -11.99 -24.62
CA ALA A 52 4.11 -12.36 -23.20
C ALA A 52 4.26 -11.18 -22.20
N PRO A 53 5.02 -10.10 -22.47
CA PRO A 53 5.15 -9.01 -21.51
C PRO A 53 3.87 -8.17 -21.41
N ILE A 54 3.17 -7.97 -22.54
CA ILE A 54 1.94 -7.17 -22.59
C ILE A 54 0.83 -7.78 -21.72
N SER A 55 0.62 -9.10 -21.80
CA SER A 55 -0.40 -9.78 -20.99
C SER A 55 -0.10 -9.76 -19.49
N ARG A 56 1.18 -9.71 -19.10
CA ARG A 56 1.60 -9.61 -17.70
C ARG A 56 1.39 -8.21 -17.14
N ASP A 57 1.83 -7.19 -17.85
CA ASP A 57 1.61 -5.79 -17.47
C ASP A 57 0.11 -5.48 -17.39
N GLU A 58 -0.67 -6.05 -18.31
CA GLU A 58 -2.12 -5.96 -18.31
C GLU A 58 -2.77 -6.70 -17.13
N LEU A 59 -2.25 -7.88 -16.76
CA LEU A 59 -2.70 -8.61 -15.56
C LEU A 59 -2.41 -7.81 -14.28
N ASP A 60 -1.23 -7.21 -14.17
CA ASP A 60 -0.85 -6.40 -13.01
C ASP A 60 -1.67 -5.12 -12.91
N TRP A 61 -1.93 -4.45 -14.05
CA TRP A 61 -2.81 -3.30 -14.12
C TRP A 61 -4.26 -3.66 -13.74
N THR A 62 -4.84 -4.68 -14.36
CA THR A 62 -6.22 -5.12 -14.07
C THR A 62 -6.38 -5.56 -12.62
N THR A 63 -5.39 -6.25 -12.05
CA THR A 63 -5.38 -6.66 -10.63
C THR A 63 -5.39 -5.44 -9.71
N THR A 64 -4.55 -4.44 -9.99
CA THR A 64 -4.44 -3.23 -9.17
C THR A 64 -5.71 -2.38 -9.26
N GLU A 65 -6.23 -2.21 -10.47
CA GLU A 65 -7.44 -1.42 -10.73
C GLU A 65 -8.66 -2.07 -10.06
N LEU A 66 -8.80 -3.39 -10.14
CA LEU A 66 -9.88 -4.11 -9.49
C LEU A 66 -9.80 -3.98 -7.96
N ARG A 67 -8.61 -4.01 -7.35
CA ARG A 67 -8.46 -3.77 -5.90
C ARG A 67 -8.91 -2.38 -5.49
N LYS A 68 -8.52 -1.35 -6.24
CA LYS A 68 -8.92 0.04 -5.97
C LYS A 68 -10.44 0.19 -6.09
N ALA A 69 -11.01 -0.32 -7.17
CA ALA A 69 -12.43 -0.20 -7.44
C ALA A 69 -13.30 -0.98 -6.44
N LEU A 70 -12.89 -2.20 -6.05
CA LEU A 70 -13.57 -2.98 -5.01
C LEU A 70 -13.51 -2.26 -3.66
N ARG A 71 -12.39 -1.62 -3.32
CA ARG A 71 -12.28 -0.82 -2.08
C ARG A 71 -13.18 0.40 -2.09
N SER A 72 -13.30 1.09 -3.23
CA SER A 72 -14.24 2.21 -3.37
C SER A 72 -15.68 1.74 -3.13
N ILE A 73 -16.07 0.61 -3.70
CA ILE A 73 -17.41 0.04 -3.48
C ILE A 73 -17.63 -0.33 -2.01
N GLU A 74 -16.62 -0.84 -1.31
CA GLU A 74 -16.75 -1.13 0.13
C GLU A 74 -17.08 0.13 0.94
N TRP A 75 -16.44 1.26 0.63
CA TRP A 75 -16.76 2.53 1.28
C TRP A 75 -18.18 3.00 0.97
N ASP A 76 -18.60 2.93 -0.30
CA ASP A 76 -19.96 3.30 -0.68
C ASP A 76 -21.01 2.41 0.03
N LEU A 77 -20.69 1.12 0.23
CA LEU A 77 -21.56 0.18 0.96
C LEU A 77 -21.59 0.45 2.47
N ASP A 78 -20.46 0.85 3.06
CA ASP A 78 -20.39 1.28 4.47
C ASP A 78 -21.27 2.54 4.68
N ASP A 79 -21.20 3.53 3.79
CA ASP A 79 -22.02 4.74 3.84
C ASP A 79 -23.53 4.45 3.67
N LEU A 80 -23.89 3.50 2.80
CA LEU A 80 -25.26 3.03 2.64
C LEU A 80 -25.77 2.33 3.91
N GLU A 81 -24.93 1.55 4.58
CA GLU A 81 -25.29 0.87 5.83
C GLU A 81 -25.50 1.89 6.97
N ASP A 82 -24.63 2.89 7.08
CA ASP A 82 -24.80 4.00 8.03
C ASP A 82 -26.09 4.78 7.75
N THR A 83 -26.42 5.00 6.48
CA THR A 83 -27.68 5.63 6.07
C THR A 83 -28.89 4.82 6.55
N ILE A 84 -28.88 3.50 6.37
CA ILE A 84 -29.95 2.61 6.88
C ILE A 84 -30.05 2.70 8.41
N CYS A 85 -28.91 2.67 9.11
CA CYS A 85 -28.84 2.76 10.57
C CYS A 85 -29.43 4.08 11.10
N ILE A 86 -29.17 5.20 10.41
CA ILE A 86 -29.73 6.53 10.76
C ILE A 86 -31.25 6.56 10.56
N VAL A 87 -31.74 5.99 9.46
CA VAL A 87 -33.17 5.90 9.14
C VAL A 87 -33.91 5.06 10.18
N GLU A 88 -33.34 3.92 10.57
CA GLU A 88 -33.92 3.03 11.57
C GLU A 88 -34.02 3.64 12.96
N LYS A 89 -33.03 4.45 13.34
CA LYS A 89 -33.03 5.17 14.62
C LYS A 89 -34.06 6.30 14.65
N ASN A 90 -34.55 6.77 13.50
CA ASN A 90 -35.45 7.94 13.39
C ASN A 90 -36.70 7.68 12.52
N PRO A 91 -37.53 6.67 12.83
CA PRO A 91 -38.62 6.23 11.96
C PRO A 91 -39.69 7.32 11.75
N THR A 92 -39.91 8.19 12.73
CA THR A 92 -40.89 9.29 12.67
C THR A 92 -40.50 10.40 11.69
N LYS A 93 -39.20 10.57 11.43
CA LYS A 93 -38.66 11.62 10.53
C LYS A 93 -38.64 11.17 9.07
N PHE A 94 -38.33 9.90 8.82
CA PHE A 94 -38.08 9.40 7.47
C PHE A 94 -39.26 8.64 6.84
N LYS A 95 -40.22 8.14 7.63
CA LYS A 95 -41.43 7.44 7.15
C LYS A 95 -41.15 6.33 6.12
N ILE A 96 -40.03 5.62 6.28
CA ILE A 96 -39.64 4.49 5.43
C ILE A 96 -40.27 3.20 5.99
N ASP A 97 -40.78 2.34 5.10
CA ASP A 97 -41.41 1.06 5.50
C ASP A 97 -40.34 0.04 5.93
N ASN A 98 -40.65 -0.81 6.92
CA ASN A 98 -39.74 -1.87 7.37
C ASN A 98 -39.42 -2.87 6.25
N LYS A 99 -40.36 -3.06 5.33
CA LYS A 99 -40.15 -3.89 4.13
C LYS A 99 -39.09 -3.29 3.22
N GLU A 100 -39.09 -1.96 3.05
CA GLU A 100 -38.12 -1.26 2.23
C GLU A 100 -36.71 -1.36 2.86
N LEU A 101 -36.59 -1.13 4.17
CA LEU A 101 -35.33 -1.32 4.90
C LEU A 101 -34.77 -2.73 4.77
N THR A 102 -35.64 -3.74 4.78
CA THR A 102 -35.23 -5.15 4.58
C THR A 102 -34.64 -5.37 3.18
N VAL A 103 -35.26 -4.80 2.14
CA VAL A 103 -34.75 -4.87 0.76
C VAL A 103 -33.42 -4.14 0.64
N GLN A 104 -33.30 -2.97 1.27
CA GLN A 104 -32.07 -2.17 1.25
C GLN A 104 -30.91 -2.93 1.92
N ARG A 105 -31.14 -3.52 3.10
CA ARG A 105 -30.15 -4.39 3.79
C ARG A 105 -29.76 -5.59 2.92
N SER A 106 -30.75 -6.26 2.31
CA SER A 106 -30.49 -7.41 1.43
C SER A 106 -29.62 -7.03 0.23
N PHE A 107 -29.80 -5.83 -0.33
CA PHE A 107 -28.94 -5.34 -1.40
C PHE A 107 -27.50 -5.14 -0.94
N ILE A 108 -27.28 -4.50 0.21
CA ILE A 108 -25.93 -4.28 0.75
C ILE A 108 -25.23 -5.62 1.01
N GLU A 109 -25.92 -6.58 1.64
CA GLU A 109 -25.38 -7.91 1.90
C GLU A 109 -24.98 -8.63 0.61
N GLN A 110 -25.83 -8.61 -0.42
CA GLN A 110 -25.52 -9.23 -1.71
C GLN A 110 -24.31 -8.57 -2.39
N ALA A 111 -24.23 -7.23 -2.36
CA ALA A 111 -23.11 -6.49 -2.92
C ALA A 111 -21.80 -6.77 -2.16
N ARG A 112 -21.84 -6.82 -0.82
CA ARG A 112 -20.69 -7.16 0.02
C ARG A 112 -20.17 -8.57 -0.27
N GLU A 113 -21.08 -9.55 -0.38
CA GLU A 113 -20.68 -10.93 -0.70
C GLU A 113 -20.04 -11.02 -2.09
N GLU A 114 -20.56 -10.30 -3.08
CA GLU A 114 -19.97 -10.27 -4.41
C GLU A 114 -18.56 -9.67 -4.42
N VAL A 115 -18.38 -8.53 -3.74
CA VAL A 115 -17.06 -7.88 -3.58
C VAL A 115 -16.09 -8.82 -2.88
N LYS A 116 -16.54 -9.51 -1.82
CA LYS A 116 -15.74 -10.48 -1.07
C LYS A 116 -15.30 -11.65 -1.95
N ILE A 117 -16.20 -12.24 -2.75
CA ILE A 117 -15.87 -13.32 -3.69
C ILE A 117 -14.77 -12.87 -4.66
N MET A 118 -14.88 -11.66 -5.23
CA MET A 118 -13.85 -11.12 -6.14
C MET A 118 -12.51 -10.92 -5.42
N LYS A 119 -12.50 -10.37 -4.20
CA LYS A 119 -11.29 -10.17 -3.38
C LYS A 119 -10.61 -11.49 -3.00
N ASP A 120 -11.38 -12.49 -2.61
CA ASP A 120 -10.84 -13.80 -2.21
C ASP A 120 -10.15 -14.49 -3.39
N LYS A 121 -10.73 -14.44 -4.59
CA LYS A 121 -10.07 -14.97 -5.79
C LYS A 121 -8.80 -14.21 -6.16
N LEU A 122 -8.80 -12.88 -6.06
CA LEU A 122 -7.60 -12.06 -6.27
C LEU A 122 -6.46 -12.40 -5.29
N ASN A 123 -6.79 -12.78 -4.05
CA ASN A 123 -5.81 -13.16 -3.04
C ASN A 123 -5.29 -14.58 -3.24
N LEU A 124 -6.16 -15.53 -3.63
CA LEU A 124 -5.76 -16.91 -3.93
C LEU A 124 -4.79 -16.99 -5.12
N SER A 125 -4.98 -16.15 -6.14
CA SER A 125 -4.07 -16.11 -7.29
C SER A 125 -2.63 -15.76 -6.89
N ARG A 126 -2.46 -14.78 -5.99
CA ARG A 126 -1.14 -14.37 -5.46
C ARG A 126 -0.43 -15.49 -4.67
N GLY A 127 -1.19 -16.42 -4.09
CA GLY A 127 -0.64 -17.58 -3.38
C GLY A 127 -0.06 -18.65 -4.31
N ARG A 128 -0.66 -18.84 -5.50
CA ARG A 128 -0.19 -19.81 -6.50
C ARG A 128 1.14 -19.43 -7.13
N ASP A 129 1.38 -18.14 -7.39
CA ASP A 129 2.68 -17.68 -7.93
C ASP A 129 3.84 -17.93 -6.95
N ARG A 130 3.61 -17.77 -5.64
CA ARG A 130 4.63 -18.08 -4.61
C ARG A 130 4.89 -19.58 -4.46
N ASP A 131 3.85 -20.40 -4.54
CA ASP A 131 3.95 -21.85 -4.40
C ASP A 131 4.57 -22.52 -5.65
N SER A 132 4.36 -21.93 -6.84
CA SER A 132 5.01 -22.35 -8.09
C SER A 132 6.54 -22.24 -8.02
N THR A 133 7.05 -21.15 -7.46
CA THR A 133 8.50 -20.98 -7.21
C THR A 133 9.04 -21.85 -6.06
N ALA A 134 8.19 -22.29 -5.13
CA ALA A 134 8.59 -23.13 -4.00
C ALA A 134 8.60 -24.64 -4.34
N ARG A 135 7.96 -25.04 -5.44
CA ARG A 135 7.80 -26.44 -5.87
C ARG A 135 8.75 -26.87 -6.99
N GLN A 136 9.74 -26.07 -7.38
CA GLN A 136 10.84 -26.61 -8.18
C GLN A 136 11.59 -27.64 -7.33
N PRO A 137 11.50 -28.95 -7.63
CA PRO A 137 12.29 -29.93 -6.94
C PRO A 137 13.74 -29.72 -7.37
N LEU A 138 14.59 -29.26 -6.46
CA LEU A 138 16.03 -29.40 -6.58
C LEU A 138 16.33 -30.89 -6.69
N LEU A 139 16.43 -31.38 -7.92
CA LEU A 139 16.91 -32.72 -8.20
C LEU A 139 18.39 -32.76 -7.80
N ASP A 140 18.63 -33.27 -6.59
CA ASP A 140 19.92 -33.64 -6.05
C ASP A 140 20.51 -34.79 -6.90
N ASN A 141 21.16 -34.42 -8.01
CA ASN A 141 22.01 -35.32 -8.78
C ASN A 141 23.40 -35.37 -8.13
N SER A 142 23.47 -35.97 -6.93
CA SER A 142 24.73 -36.43 -6.37
C SER A 142 25.16 -37.72 -7.08
N PRO A 143 26.31 -37.76 -7.79
CA PRO A 143 26.81 -39.00 -8.38
C PRO A 143 27.34 -39.90 -7.25
N ALA A 144 26.58 -40.94 -6.90
CA ALA A 144 27.05 -42.00 -6.04
C ALA A 144 28.31 -42.65 -6.65
N ARG A 145 29.46 -42.40 -6.02
CA ARG A 145 30.75 -43.03 -6.31
C ARG A 145 30.62 -44.55 -6.26
N MET A 146 30.92 -45.20 -7.39
CA MET A 146 31.33 -46.60 -7.42
C MET A 146 32.81 -46.70 -6.97
N PRO A 147 33.20 -47.58 -6.05
CA PRO A 147 34.61 -47.82 -5.76
C PRO A 147 35.23 -48.70 -6.85
N THR A 148 36.16 -48.13 -7.62
CA THR A 148 37.04 -48.89 -8.52
C THR A 148 38.30 -49.31 -7.77
N ASN A 149 38.55 -50.62 -7.71
CA ASN A 149 39.82 -51.18 -7.28
C ASN A 149 40.82 -51.03 -8.44
N HIS A 150 41.95 -50.34 -8.21
CA HIS A 150 43.11 -50.54 -9.07
C HIS A 150 44.39 -50.78 -8.26
N GLY A 151 44.93 -51.98 -8.41
CA GLY A 151 46.24 -52.37 -7.92
C GLY A 151 47.38 -51.78 -8.76
N THR A 152 48.48 -51.52 -8.06
CA THR A 152 49.88 -51.53 -8.49
C THR A 152 50.22 -51.03 -9.90
N THR A 153 50.87 -49.87 -9.99
CA THR A 153 52.02 -49.69 -10.89
C THR A 153 52.86 -48.50 -10.47
N LYS A 154 54.17 -48.74 -10.38
CA LYS A 154 55.20 -47.86 -9.84
C LYS A 154 55.74 -46.94 -10.94
N TYR A 155 55.01 -45.88 -11.29
CA TYR A 155 55.57 -44.70 -11.98
C TYR A 155 54.86 -43.45 -11.46
N SER A 156 55.14 -43.14 -10.20
CA SER A 156 54.78 -41.89 -9.54
C SER A 156 55.86 -40.86 -9.82
N LYS A 157 55.55 -39.89 -10.69
CA LYS A 157 55.93 -38.45 -10.62
C LYS A 157 55.80 -37.84 -12.01
N LEU A 158 54.87 -36.87 -12.13
CA LEU A 158 54.72 -35.83 -13.17
C LEU A 158 53.37 -35.77 -13.94
N GLU A 159 52.26 -36.32 -13.42
CA GLU A 159 50.94 -36.08 -14.05
C GLU A 159 49.80 -35.64 -13.11
N ASN A 160 50.08 -35.42 -11.82
CA ASN A 160 49.08 -34.94 -10.85
C ASN A 160 49.27 -33.47 -10.42
N GLU A 161 49.82 -32.62 -11.29
CA GLU A 161 49.76 -31.16 -11.05
C GLU A 161 48.45 -30.54 -11.55
N ILE A 162 47.68 -31.28 -12.36
CA ILE A 162 46.33 -30.91 -12.82
C ILE A 162 45.28 -31.18 -11.73
N ASP A 163 45.51 -32.18 -10.87
CA ASP A 163 44.59 -32.60 -9.80
C ASP A 163 45.14 -32.28 -8.40
N SER A 164 45.84 -31.16 -8.27
CA SER A 164 46.32 -30.69 -6.97
C SER A 164 45.12 -30.25 -6.12
N PRO A 165 44.89 -30.84 -4.92
CA PRO A 165 43.81 -30.43 -4.01
C PRO A 165 43.83 -28.93 -3.70
N ASN A 166 45.02 -28.32 -3.76
CA ASN A 166 45.23 -26.90 -3.53
C ASN A 166 44.63 -26.02 -4.65
N ARG A 167 44.57 -26.51 -5.89
CA ARG A 167 44.02 -25.79 -7.04
C ARG A 167 42.50 -25.94 -7.14
N GLN A 168 41.96 -27.11 -6.77
CA GLN A 168 40.52 -27.30 -6.59
C GLN A 168 40.00 -26.39 -5.47
N PHE A 169 40.66 -26.39 -4.32
CA PHE A 169 40.33 -25.48 -3.21
C PHE A 169 40.37 -24.00 -3.62
N LEU A 170 41.37 -23.58 -4.41
CA LEU A 170 41.49 -22.20 -4.87
C LEU A 170 40.40 -21.83 -5.89
N ASN A 171 40.06 -22.75 -6.81
CA ASN A 171 38.95 -22.58 -7.74
C ASN A 171 37.60 -22.53 -7.02
N ASP A 172 37.37 -23.42 -6.06
CA ASP A 172 36.13 -23.48 -5.27
C ASP A 172 35.98 -22.22 -4.41
N THR A 173 37.07 -21.75 -3.80
CA THR A 173 37.10 -20.48 -3.04
C THR A 173 36.82 -19.29 -3.95
N MET A 174 37.41 -19.24 -5.15
CA MET A 174 37.12 -18.19 -6.14
C MET A 174 35.67 -18.23 -6.62
N HIS A 175 35.14 -19.43 -6.87
CA HIS A 175 33.76 -19.59 -7.29
C HIS A 175 32.80 -19.15 -6.19
N GLN A 176 33.07 -19.50 -4.93
CA GLN A 176 32.31 -19.08 -3.76
C GLN A 176 32.36 -17.56 -3.54
N GLN A 177 33.53 -16.92 -3.75
CA GLN A 177 33.60 -15.46 -3.70
C GLN A 177 32.82 -14.81 -4.84
N ASN A 178 32.87 -15.36 -6.05
CA ASN A 178 32.15 -14.81 -7.19
C ASN A 178 30.62 -14.95 -7.03
N THR A 179 30.14 -16.04 -6.43
CA THR A 179 28.71 -16.19 -6.09
C THR A 179 28.30 -15.24 -4.97
N MET A 180 29.16 -15.02 -3.97
CA MET A 180 28.92 -14.03 -2.91
C MET A 180 28.82 -12.61 -3.45
N ILE A 181 29.71 -12.20 -4.36
CA ILE A 181 29.68 -10.87 -5.00
C ILE A 181 28.39 -10.69 -5.81
N ARG A 182 28.00 -11.70 -6.59
CA ARG A 182 26.73 -11.65 -7.36
C ARG A 182 25.50 -11.53 -6.46
N GLN A 183 25.47 -12.27 -5.35
CA GLN A 183 24.38 -12.16 -4.38
C GLN A 183 24.31 -10.77 -3.73
N GLN A 184 25.47 -10.14 -3.49
CA GLN A 184 25.52 -8.77 -2.98
C GLN A 184 25.05 -7.75 -4.02
N ASP A 185 25.43 -7.92 -5.29
CA ASP A 185 24.95 -7.04 -6.37
C ASP A 185 23.43 -7.12 -6.54
N GLU A 186 22.84 -8.34 -6.50
CA GLU A 186 21.38 -8.52 -6.50
C GLU A 186 20.72 -7.83 -5.28
N GLN A 187 21.37 -7.87 -4.11
CA GLN A 187 20.89 -7.14 -2.93
C GLN A 187 20.96 -5.62 -3.11
N LEU A 188 22.02 -5.10 -3.75
CA LEU A 188 22.16 -3.68 -4.04
C LEU A 188 21.11 -3.20 -5.05
N ASP A 189 20.76 -4.02 -6.04
CA ASP A 189 19.68 -3.70 -7.00
C ASP A 189 18.32 -3.65 -6.31
N MET A 190 18.00 -4.60 -5.42
CA MET A 190 16.78 -4.54 -4.60
C MET A 190 16.75 -3.31 -3.68
N ILE A 191 17.90 -2.94 -3.11
CA ILE A 191 18.03 -1.70 -2.34
C ILE A 191 17.82 -0.48 -3.25
N GLY A 192 18.33 -0.50 -4.48
CA GLY A 192 18.13 0.55 -5.47
C GLY A 192 16.65 0.76 -5.81
N GLU A 193 15.89 -0.33 -5.98
CA GLU A 193 14.45 -0.28 -6.22
C GLU A 193 13.69 0.30 -5.01
N THR A 194 13.98 -0.19 -3.80
CA THR A 194 13.34 0.32 -2.58
C THR A 194 13.67 1.79 -2.31
N VAL A 195 14.89 2.25 -2.61
CA VAL A 195 15.25 3.68 -2.57
C VAL A 195 14.48 4.47 -3.64
N GLY A 196 14.27 3.91 -4.83
CA GLY A 196 13.42 4.50 -5.87
C GLY A 196 11.97 4.67 -5.43
N THR A 197 11.39 3.65 -4.77
CA THR A 197 10.06 3.73 -4.16
C THR A 197 10.03 4.78 -3.06
N LEU A 198 11.01 4.79 -2.15
CA LEU A 198 11.09 5.76 -1.05
C LEU A 198 11.19 7.19 -1.57
N LYS A 199 11.95 7.43 -2.64
CA LYS A 199 12.02 8.73 -3.33
C LYS A 199 10.67 9.17 -3.88
N THR A 200 9.90 8.24 -4.44
CA THR A 200 8.55 8.52 -4.96
C THR A 200 7.58 8.87 -3.83
N VAL A 201 7.59 8.10 -2.73
CA VAL A 201 6.79 8.38 -1.54
C VAL A 201 7.20 9.71 -0.89
N SER A 202 8.50 9.99 -0.79
CA SER A 202 9.01 11.26 -0.26
C SER A 202 8.56 12.46 -1.08
N ARG A 203 8.54 12.35 -2.41
CA ARG A 203 7.98 13.40 -3.28
C ARG A 203 6.49 13.60 -3.07
N GLN A 204 5.73 12.52 -2.90
CA GLN A 204 4.31 12.60 -2.62
C GLN A 204 4.04 13.25 -1.25
N ILE A 205 4.80 12.89 -0.21
CA ILE A 205 4.72 13.54 1.10
C ILE A 205 5.04 15.03 0.99
N ASN A 206 6.05 15.42 0.21
CA ASN A 206 6.39 16.82 0.03
C ASN A 206 5.26 17.61 -0.68
N SER A 207 4.64 17.05 -1.72
CA SER A 207 3.47 17.64 -2.38
C SER A 207 2.30 17.80 -1.42
N GLU A 208 1.99 16.77 -0.63
CA GLU A 208 0.92 16.81 0.37
C GLU A 208 1.19 17.85 1.46
N LEU A 209 2.44 18.00 1.91
CA LEU A 209 2.82 19.04 2.86
C LEU A 209 2.66 20.45 2.27
N ASP A 210 3.01 20.64 0.99
CA ASP A 210 2.82 21.91 0.30
C ASP A 210 1.32 22.23 0.14
N GLU A 211 0.48 21.23 -0.19
CA GLU A 211 -0.98 21.37 -0.24
C GLU A 211 -1.57 21.70 1.14
N GLN A 212 -1.11 21.02 2.20
CA GLN A 212 -1.51 21.31 3.57
C GLN A 212 -1.09 22.71 4.02
N ALA A 213 0.06 23.22 3.58
CA ALA A 213 0.46 24.60 3.87
C ALA A 213 -0.50 25.62 3.25
N VAL A 214 -0.99 25.36 2.04
CA VAL A 214 -2.02 26.20 1.39
C VAL A 214 -3.35 26.09 2.12
N MET A 215 -3.79 24.88 2.48
CA MET A 215 -5.04 24.69 3.24
C MET A 215 -4.98 25.35 4.63
N LEU A 216 -3.83 25.36 5.29
CA LEU A 216 -3.65 26.03 6.58
C LEU A 216 -3.70 27.56 6.46
N ASP A 217 -3.18 28.13 5.38
CA ASP A 217 -3.32 29.56 5.09
C ASP A 217 -4.78 29.93 4.84
N GLU A 218 -5.51 29.12 4.06
CA GLU A 218 -6.95 29.30 3.84
C GLU A 218 -7.76 29.18 5.15
N PHE A 219 -7.43 28.21 6.00
CA PHE A 219 -8.03 28.07 7.32
C PHE A 219 -7.73 29.28 8.22
N GLY A 220 -6.50 29.83 8.16
CA GLY A 220 -6.13 31.06 8.85
C GLY A 220 -6.99 32.25 8.40
N ASN A 221 -7.20 32.39 7.09
CA ASN A 221 -8.05 33.42 6.51
C ASN A 221 -9.53 33.27 6.94
N GLU A 222 -10.04 32.03 6.98
CA GLU A 222 -11.40 31.75 7.46
C GLU A 222 -11.56 32.03 8.97
N LEU A 223 -10.53 31.75 9.76
CA LEU A 223 -10.48 32.07 11.18
C LEU A 223 -10.51 33.58 11.40
N GLU A 224 -9.72 34.37 10.67
CA GLU A 224 -9.73 35.83 10.75
C GLU A 224 -11.10 36.42 10.35
N ALA A 225 -11.73 35.87 9.30
CA ALA A 225 -13.09 36.24 8.91
C ALA A 225 -14.12 35.88 9.99
N THR A 226 -13.94 34.75 10.67
CA THR A 226 -14.79 34.32 11.79
C THR A 226 -14.60 35.21 13.01
N ASP A 227 -13.36 35.61 13.33
CA ASP A 227 -13.04 36.54 14.42
C ASP A 227 -13.67 37.92 14.16
N SER A 228 -13.57 38.44 12.94
CA SER A 228 -14.23 39.68 12.53
C SER A 228 -15.76 39.61 12.66
N LYS A 229 -16.37 38.46 12.33
CA LYS A 229 -17.81 38.23 12.52
C LYS A 229 -18.18 38.13 13.99
N LEU A 230 -17.35 37.47 14.80
CA LEU A 230 -17.53 37.34 16.25
C LEU A 230 -17.43 38.71 16.94
N ASP A 231 -16.45 39.52 16.59
CA ASP A 231 -16.32 40.89 17.10
C ASP A 231 -17.54 41.74 16.69
N ALA A 232 -18.02 41.61 15.45
CA ALA A 232 -19.24 42.29 15.01
C ALA A 232 -20.51 41.84 15.75
N THR A 233 -20.67 40.53 16.02
CA THR A 233 -21.81 40.02 16.80
C THR A 233 -21.70 40.45 18.26
N MET A 234 -20.50 40.43 18.84
CA MET A 234 -20.26 40.91 20.19
C MET A 234 -20.55 42.41 20.31
N LYS A 235 -20.17 43.20 19.30
CA LYS A 235 -20.51 44.62 19.22
C LYS A 235 -22.01 44.87 19.19
N LYS A 236 -22.75 44.06 18.41
CA LYS A 236 -24.21 44.10 18.37
C LYS A 236 -24.82 43.68 19.71
N MET A 237 -24.29 42.65 20.36
CA MET A 237 -24.77 42.15 21.65
C MET A 237 -24.62 43.22 22.74
N ALA A 238 -23.46 43.89 22.82
CA ALA A 238 -23.25 44.98 23.76
C ALA A 238 -24.21 46.17 23.53
N LYS A 239 -24.50 46.49 22.26
CA LYS A 239 -25.48 47.54 21.90
C LYS A 239 -26.89 47.16 22.33
N VAL A 240 -27.32 45.91 22.11
CA VAL A 240 -28.64 45.40 22.54
C VAL A 240 -28.75 45.35 24.06
N LEU A 241 -27.68 44.97 24.74
CA LEU A 241 -27.61 44.95 26.21
C LEU A 241 -27.54 46.36 26.83
N HIS A 242 -27.63 47.42 26.02
CA HIS A 242 -27.48 48.81 26.49
C HIS A 242 -26.25 48.97 27.39
N MET A 243 -25.14 48.30 27.03
CA MET A 243 -23.83 48.60 27.61
C MET A 243 -23.48 50.01 27.15
N SER A 244 -23.95 50.98 27.94
CA SER A 244 -23.93 52.41 27.68
C SER A 244 -22.56 52.82 27.17
N ASN A 245 -22.57 53.48 26.00
CA ASN A 245 -21.63 54.36 25.29
C ASN A 245 -20.35 54.89 26.00
N GLY A 246 -19.77 54.21 26.97
CA GLY A 246 -18.78 54.77 27.89
C GLY A 246 -17.55 53.92 28.15
N ASN A 247 -17.43 52.69 27.64
CA ASN A 247 -16.22 51.90 27.93
C ASN A 247 -15.81 50.83 26.91
N TYR A 248 -16.06 51.05 25.61
CA TYR A 248 -15.49 50.16 24.57
C TYR A 248 -13.96 50.13 24.57
N ASN A 249 -13.30 51.19 25.04
CA ASN A 249 -11.85 51.26 25.17
C ASN A 249 -11.28 50.32 26.25
N ASN A 250 -12.12 49.78 27.13
CA ASN A 250 -11.74 48.83 28.18
C ASN A 250 -12.16 47.39 27.85
N TYR A 251 -12.79 47.15 26.70
CA TYR A 251 -12.98 45.80 26.21
C TYR A 251 -11.64 45.29 25.70
N ILE A 252 -10.88 44.64 26.58
CA ILE A 252 -9.74 43.81 26.18
C ILE A 252 -10.37 42.52 25.65
N PRO A 253 -10.29 42.22 24.34
CA PRO A 253 -10.68 40.92 23.83
C PRO A 253 -9.97 39.88 24.68
N ALA A 254 -10.66 38.81 25.09
CA ALA A 254 -9.97 37.67 25.69
C ALA A 254 -8.77 37.35 24.79
N PRO A 255 -7.54 37.24 25.32
CA PRO A 255 -6.39 37.00 24.47
C PRO A 255 -6.64 35.67 23.78
N THR A 256 -7.07 35.73 22.53
CA THR A 256 -7.02 34.61 21.62
C THR A 256 -5.53 34.51 21.33
N THR A 257 -4.85 33.70 22.14
CA THR A 257 -3.45 33.36 21.91
C THR A 257 -3.36 32.58 20.59
N ALA A 258 -3.46 33.29 19.47
CA ALA A 258 -2.87 32.90 18.20
C ALA A 258 -1.37 33.25 18.26
N SER A 259 -0.70 32.68 19.26
CA SER A 259 0.74 32.68 19.43
C SER A 259 1.08 31.49 20.32
N SER A 260 0.60 30.30 19.94
CA SER A 260 1.45 29.14 20.14
C SER A 260 2.47 29.18 19.01
N SER A 261 3.53 29.95 19.20
CA SER A 261 4.78 29.67 18.53
C SER A 261 5.04 28.19 18.80
N VAL A 262 5.22 27.39 17.76
CA VAL A 262 5.50 25.95 17.86
C VAL A 262 6.82 25.66 18.65
N SER A 263 7.52 26.71 19.07
CA SER A 263 8.75 26.70 19.84
C SER A 263 8.63 26.15 21.27
N ASP A 264 7.45 26.14 21.89
CA ASP A 264 7.30 25.71 23.30
C ASP A 264 6.80 24.26 23.49
N LEU A 265 6.70 23.48 22.41
CA LEU A 265 6.43 22.04 22.49
C LEU A 265 7.67 21.19 22.17
N VAL A 266 8.85 21.61 22.63
CA VAL A 266 9.98 20.69 22.84
C VAL A 266 9.90 20.19 24.28
N THR A 267 8.88 19.38 24.57
CA THR A 267 8.95 18.48 25.71
C THR A 267 9.71 17.27 25.23
N ASP A 268 10.95 17.13 25.70
CA ASP A 268 11.82 15.96 25.55
C ASP A 268 11.10 14.69 26.04
N LYS A 269 10.24 14.12 25.20
CA LYS A 269 9.76 12.77 25.34
C LYS A 269 10.22 12.00 24.12
N PRO A 270 11.26 11.16 24.22
CA PRO A 270 11.70 10.36 23.10
C PRO A 270 10.54 9.44 22.70
N SER A 271 10.00 9.69 21.50
CA SER A 271 9.08 8.78 20.84
C SER A 271 9.82 7.48 20.54
N SER A 272 9.12 6.35 20.65
CA SER A 272 9.65 4.98 20.53
C SER A 272 10.27 4.62 19.16
N PHE A 273 10.48 5.59 18.28
CA PHE A 273 11.13 5.46 16.98
C PHE A 273 12.57 5.97 16.95
N SER A 274 13.02 6.77 17.93
CA SER A 274 14.43 7.18 18.03
C SER A 274 15.36 6.04 18.51
N SER A 275 14.81 5.02 19.18
CA SER A 275 15.57 3.86 19.68
C SER A 275 16.05 2.90 18.58
N LEU A 276 15.58 3.05 17.33
CA LEU A 276 16.06 2.27 16.19
C LEU A 276 17.24 2.93 15.47
N SER A 277 17.39 4.25 15.58
CA SER A 277 18.49 4.98 14.95
C SER A 277 19.80 4.79 15.73
N THR A 278 19.75 4.71 17.07
CA THR A 278 20.95 4.54 17.91
C THR A 278 21.54 3.13 17.86
N THR A 279 20.75 2.10 17.51
CA THR A 279 21.26 0.72 17.38
C THR A 279 22.10 0.53 16.12
N ILE A 280 21.86 1.31 15.06
CA ILE A 280 22.61 1.19 13.80
C ILE A 280 23.95 1.93 13.88
N THR A 281 24.03 3.05 14.62
CA THR A 281 25.28 3.81 14.76
C THR A 281 26.27 3.16 15.74
N ASN A 282 25.80 2.44 16.77
CA ASN A 282 26.67 1.78 17.74
C ASN A 282 27.25 0.42 17.28
N CYS A 283 26.74 -0.18 16.20
CA CYS A 283 27.33 -1.40 15.63
C CYS A 283 28.55 -1.13 14.73
N PHE A 284 28.78 0.11 14.31
CA PHE A 284 29.90 0.46 13.42
C PHE A 284 31.16 0.97 14.16
N LEU A 285 31.11 1.12 15.49
CA LEU A 285 32.23 1.64 16.29
C LEU A 285 32.87 0.60 17.24
N CYS A 286 32.49 -0.67 17.17
CA CYS A 286 33.05 -1.75 18.01
C CYS A 286 33.84 -2.83 17.24
N SER A 287 34.30 -2.56 16.00
CA SER A 287 35.22 -3.47 15.26
C SER A 287 36.54 -2.81 14.88
N SER A 288 37.03 -1.89 15.71
CA SER A 288 38.41 -1.39 15.62
C SER A 288 39.07 -1.45 16.98
N ASP A 289 39.35 -2.68 17.41
CA ASP A 289 40.56 -3.10 18.14
C ASP A 289 40.75 -4.61 17.95
#